data_AF-A0A7S3VX33-F1
#
_entry.id   AF-A0A7S3VX33-F1
#
_cell.length_a   1.000
_cell.length_b   1.000
_cell.length_c   1.000
_cell.angle_alpha   90.00
_cell.angle_beta   90.00
_cell.angle_gamma   90.00
#
_symmetry.space_group_name_H-M   'P 1'
#
loop_
_entity.id
_entity.type
_entity.pdbx_description
1 polymer ?
#
loop_
_entity_poly.entity_id
_entity_poly.type
_entity_poly.pdbx_seq_one_letter_code
_entity_poly.pdbx_strand_id
1 'polypeptide(L)'
;LQSMEGTANSIDFFKDAVASGLMPLLTTLAKSHKQDDTRRLALEVIASFIEGKPKAMSKVPGFIEQTVNICVQFLMELNDDVEEWAAEDDDEAEDEDMFTNGKEVIDRLSGAMAKAEKFPQVMEVLKPAIATLFQGTNWKQSVAGMALISQIAEYVDDDVTITQMIAAIHAQLGASHVRVRHAAWSALAQ
;
A
#
# COMPACT_ATOMS: atom_id res chain seq x y z
N LEU A 1 -27.33 2.87 27.92
CA LEU A 1 -26.49 3.15 26.73
C LEU A 1 -25.76 4.50 26.85
N GLN A 2 -25.36 4.89 28.07
CA GLN A 2 -24.72 6.19 28.37
C GLN A 2 -23.31 6.02 28.97
N SER A 3 -22.71 4.81 28.86
CA SER A 3 -21.44 4.47 29.53
C SER A 3 -20.23 4.42 28.60
N MET A 4 -20.34 4.95 27.38
CA MET A 4 -19.22 5.06 26.44
C MET A 4 -18.80 6.54 26.29
N GLU A 5 -18.82 7.30 27.37
CA GLU A 5 -18.05 8.53 27.43
C GLU A 5 -16.57 8.17 27.23
N GLY A 6 -15.97 8.77 26.20
CA GLY A 6 -14.61 8.49 25.75
C GLY A 6 -13.57 8.78 26.82
N THR A 7 -13.34 7.81 27.70
CA THR A 7 -12.20 7.77 28.61
C THR A 7 -11.00 7.15 27.91
N ALA A 8 -9.79 7.55 28.30
CA ALA A 8 -8.54 6.98 27.77
C ALA A 8 -8.56 5.43 27.77
N ASN A 9 -9.17 4.83 28.79
CA ASN A 9 -9.37 3.38 28.93
C ASN A 9 -10.10 2.72 27.75
N SER A 10 -11.07 3.38 27.12
CA SER A 10 -11.81 2.82 25.97
C SER A 10 -10.95 2.82 24.70
N ILE A 11 -10.13 3.87 24.52
CA ILE A 11 -9.20 3.99 23.39
C ILE A 11 -8.06 2.98 23.54
N ASP A 12 -7.56 2.79 24.75
CA ASP A 12 -6.52 1.80 25.05
C ASP A 12 -7.02 0.37 24.84
N PHE A 13 -8.21 0.04 25.36
CA PHE A 13 -8.85 -1.25 25.10
C PHE A 13 -9.03 -1.55 23.61
N PHE A 14 -9.46 -0.57 22.82
CA PHE A 14 -9.61 -0.73 21.38
C PHE A 14 -8.28 -1.01 20.67
N LYS A 15 -7.22 -0.25 20.99
CA LYS A 15 -5.89 -0.48 20.43
C LYS A 15 -5.35 -1.86 20.80
N ASP A 16 -5.55 -2.30 22.05
CA ASP A 16 -5.11 -3.61 22.52
C ASP A 16 -5.84 -4.74 21.79
N ALA A 17 -7.16 -4.61 21.58
CA ALA A 17 -7.94 -5.57 20.81
C ALA A 17 -7.50 -5.62 19.32
N VAL A 18 -7.20 -4.46 18.73
CA VAL A 18 -6.66 -4.40 17.36
C VAL A 18 -5.29 -5.08 17.30
N ALA A 19 -4.38 -4.76 18.22
CA ALA A 19 -3.01 -5.29 18.24
C ALA A 19 -2.97 -6.80 18.47
N SER A 20 -3.72 -7.29 19.47
CA SER A 20 -3.61 -8.66 19.97
C SER A 20 -4.50 -9.66 19.23
N GLY A 21 -5.61 -9.22 18.63
CA GLY A 21 -6.60 -10.10 18.03
C GLY A 21 -6.86 -9.80 16.56
N LEU A 22 -7.31 -8.57 16.26
CA LEU A 22 -7.81 -8.26 14.91
C LEU A 22 -6.69 -8.18 13.88
N MET A 23 -5.58 -7.51 14.18
CA MET A 23 -4.52 -7.31 13.19
C MET A 23 -3.86 -8.63 12.75
N PRO A 24 -3.50 -9.58 13.64
CA PRO A 24 -3.00 -10.88 13.21
C PRO A 24 -4.00 -11.65 12.35
N LEU A 25 -5.28 -11.69 12.75
CA LEU A 25 -6.33 -12.37 12.01
C LEU A 25 -6.52 -11.77 10.60
N LEU A 26 -6.69 -10.46 10.51
CA LEU A 26 -6.90 -9.75 9.24
C LEU A 26 -5.68 -9.89 8.33
N THR A 27 -4.47 -9.85 8.90
CA THR A 27 -3.23 -10.09 8.13
C THR A 27 -3.20 -11.50 7.55
N THR A 28 -3.54 -12.52 8.34
CA THR A 28 -3.61 -13.90 7.84
C THR A 28 -4.66 -14.06 6.74
N LEU A 29 -5.84 -13.46 6.92
CA LEU A 29 -6.90 -13.50 5.91
C LEU A 29 -6.46 -12.81 4.61
N ALA A 30 -5.91 -11.60 4.69
CA ALA A 30 -5.47 -10.86 3.51
C ALA A 30 -4.36 -11.59 2.73
N LYS A 31 -3.36 -12.14 3.43
CA LYS A 31 -2.18 -12.73 2.80
C LYS A 31 -2.38 -14.16 2.27
N SER A 32 -3.32 -14.92 2.82
CA SER A 32 -3.30 -16.38 2.62
C SER A 32 -4.67 -17.05 2.53
N HIS A 33 -5.78 -16.30 2.59
CA HIS A 33 -7.09 -16.90 2.37
C HIS A 33 -7.23 -17.39 0.91
N LYS A 34 -8.03 -18.43 0.68
CA LYS A 34 -8.19 -19.05 -0.66
C LYS A 34 -9.06 -18.25 -1.62
N GLN A 35 -9.84 -17.30 -1.09
CA GLN A 35 -10.80 -16.51 -1.85
C GLN A 35 -10.36 -15.06 -1.85
N ASP A 36 -10.18 -14.50 -3.04
CA ASP A 36 -9.70 -13.14 -3.23
C ASP A 36 -10.64 -12.11 -2.61
N ASP A 37 -11.96 -12.29 -2.69
CA ASP A 37 -12.92 -11.41 -2.01
C ASP A 37 -12.69 -11.33 -0.50
N THR A 38 -12.37 -12.45 0.15
CA THR A 38 -12.06 -12.44 1.59
C THR A 38 -10.76 -11.70 1.87
N ARG A 39 -9.78 -11.84 0.97
CA ARG A 39 -8.50 -11.15 1.10
C ARG A 39 -8.68 -9.64 0.96
N ARG A 40 -9.44 -9.18 -0.04
CA ARG A 40 -9.83 -7.78 -0.25
C ARG A 40 -10.57 -7.22 0.95
N LEU A 41 -11.61 -7.92 1.42
CA LEU A 41 -12.40 -7.49 2.57
C LEU A 41 -11.55 -7.37 3.85
N ALA A 42 -10.59 -8.28 4.05
CA ALA A 42 -9.67 -8.18 5.19
C ALA A 42 -8.80 -6.91 5.10
N LEU A 43 -8.27 -6.59 3.90
CA LEU A 43 -7.52 -5.36 3.67
C LEU A 43 -8.40 -4.11 3.83
N GLU A 44 -9.66 -4.16 3.37
CA GLU A 44 -10.61 -3.05 3.49
C GLU A 44 -10.96 -2.73 4.96
N VAL A 45 -11.11 -3.76 5.80
CA VAL A 45 -11.28 -3.57 7.26
C VAL A 45 -10.05 -2.89 7.88
N ILE A 46 -8.84 -3.26 7.44
CA ILE A 46 -7.60 -2.61 7.89
C ILE A 46 -7.58 -1.13 7.48
N ALA A 47 -7.91 -0.83 6.21
CA ALA A 47 -7.99 0.54 5.70
C ALA A 47 -9.02 1.39 6.47
N SER A 48 -10.18 0.81 6.76
CA SER A 48 -11.24 1.46 7.55
C SER A 48 -10.78 1.86 8.96
N PHE A 49 -9.91 1.07 9.62
CA PHE A 49 -9.35 1.46 10.92
C PHE A 49 -8.45 2.70 10.82
N ILE A 50 -7.65 2.78 9.76
CA ILE A 50 -6.75 3.91 9.51
C ILE A 50 -7.53 5.19 9.29
N GLU A 51 -8.58 5.14 8.44
CA GLU A 51 -9.40 6.31 8.14
C GLU A 51 -10.22 6.77 9.35
N GLY A 52 -10.75 5.82 10.12
CA GLY A 52 -11.57 6.14 11.28
C GLY A 52 -10.78 6.70 12.48
N LYS A 53 -9.57 6.18 12.74
CA LYS A 53 -8.76 6.53 13.92
C LYS A 53 -7.24 6.55 13.62
N PRO A 54 -6.74 7.41 12.72
CA PRO A 54 -5.35 7.35 12.25
C PRO A 54 -4.34 7.54 13.40
N LYS A 55 -4.58 8.51 14.30
CA LYS A 55 -3.72 8.74 15.49
C LYS A 55 -3.70 7.58 16.49
N ALA A 56 -4.73 6.75 16.52
CA ALA A 56 -4.77 5.56 17.38
C ALA A 56 -4.04 4.40 16.70
N MET A 57 -4.28 4.19 15.40
CA MET A 57 -3.62 3.14 14.61
C MET A 57 -2.11 3.36 14.49
N SER A 58 -1.67 4.62 14.39
CA SER A 58 -0.24 4.98 14.40
C SER A 58 0.48 4.62 15.72
N LYS A 59 -0.28 4.29 16.78
CA LYS A 59 0.26 3.85 18.08
C LYS A 59 0.17 2.33 18.27
N VAL A 60 -0.52 1.62 17.37
CA VAL A 60 -0.60 0.16 17.41
C VAL A 60 0.70 -0.39 16.83
N PRO A 61 1.51 -1.14 17.60
CA PRO A 61 2.79 -1.66 17.13
C PRO A 61 2.64 -2.51 15.87
N GLY A 62 3.46 -2.23 14.85
CA GLY A 62 3.48 -2.98 13.60
C GLY A 62 2.27 -2.77 12.69
N PHE A 63 1.30 -1.94 13.03
CA PHE A 63 0.07 -1.79 12.24
C PHE A 63 0.37 -1.26 10.82
N ILE A 64 1.13 -0.16 10.73
CA ILE A 64 1.52 0.45 9.43
C ILE A 64 2.35 -0.55 8.63
N GLU A 65 3.33 -1.20 9.27
CA GLU A 65 4.20 -2.19 8.64
C GLU A 65 3.42 -3.37 8.06
N GLN A 66 2.50 -3.96 8.83
CA GLN A 66 1.68 -5.08 8.36
C GLN A 66 0.75 -4.65 7.23
N THR A 67 0.18 -3.44 7.31
CA THR A 67 -0.65 -2.89 6.22
C THR A 67 0.14 -2.76 4.92
N VAL A 68 1.32 -2.14 4.99
CA VAL A 68 2.22 -1.99 3.82
C VAL A 68 2.63 -3.36 3.28
N ASN A 69 2.97 -4.32 4.14
CA ASN A 69 3.35 -5.67 3.71
C ASN A 69 2.23 -6.40 2.97
N ILE A 70 0.97 -6.23 3.38
CA ILE A 70 -0.19 -6.79 2.66
C ILE A 70 -0.33 -6.11 1.31
N CYS A 71 -0.27 -4.77 1.27
CA CYS A 71 -0.38 -4.02 0.02
C CYS A 71 0.73 -4.39 -0.96
N VAL A 72 1.98 -4.54 -0.50
CA VAL A 72 3.10 -4.99 -1.34
C VAL A 72 2.85 -6.37 -1.93
N GLN A 73 2.28 -7.30 -1.14
CA GLN A 73 1.90 -8.61 -1.68
C GLN A 73 0.87 -8.48 -2.81
N PHE A 74 -0.17 -7.67 -2.58
CA PHE A 74 -1.23 -7.43 -3.55
C PHE A 74 -0.69 -6.74 -4.83
N LEU A 75 0.23 -5.80 -4.67
CA LEU A 75 0.91 -5.11 -5.78
C LEU A 75 1.81 -6.04 -6.62
N MET A 76 2.10 -7.25 -6.14
CA MET A 76 2.87 -8.26 -6.88
C MET A 76 1.97 -9.31 -7.55
N GLU A 77 0.66 -9.22 -7.39
CA GLU A 77 -0.32 -10.12 -8.02
C GLU A 77 -0.76 -9.57 -9.37
N LEU A 78 0.20 -9.65 -10.29
CA LEU A 78 0.08 -9.19 -11.67
C LEU A 78 0.06 -10.40 -12.62
N ASN A 79 -0.69 -10.35 -13.72
CA ASN A 79 -0.66 -11.41 -14.74
C ASN A 79 0.73 -11.45 -15.42
N ASP A 80 1.24 -12.66 -15.66
CA ASP A 80 2.50 -12.89 -16.37
C ASP A 80 2.33 -12.86 -17.89
N ASP A 81 1.11 -13.00 -18.40
CA ASP A 81 0.83 -12.91 -19.83
C ASP A 81 0.85 -11.44 -20.31
N VAL A 82 2.02 -11.06 -20.83
CA VAL A 82 2.26 -9.72 -21.36
C VAL A 82 1.55 -9.50 -22.70
N GLU A 83 1.33 -10.56 -23.49
CA GLU A 83 0.67 -10.44 -24.78
C GLU A 83 -0.82 -10.20 -24.58
N GLU A 84 -1.44 -10.92 -23.66
CA GLU A 84 -2.81 -10.70 -23.19
C GLU A 84 -2.97 -9.28 -22.64
N TRP A 85 -2.16 -8.89 -21.65
CA TRP A 85 -2.19 -7.54 -21.07
C TRP A 85 -1.99 -6.42 -22.11
N ALA A 86 -1.18 -6.65 -23.15
CA ALA A 86 -0.95 -5.64 -24.20
C ALA A 86 -2.03 -5.62 -25.29
N ALA A 87 -2.86 -6.67 -25.36
CA ALA A 87 -3.96 -6.80 -26.31
C ALA A 87 -5.32 -6.39 -25.73
N GLU A 88 -5.41 -6.26 -24.40
CA GLU A 88 -6.57 -5.69 -23.72
C GLU A 88 -6.86 -4.27 -24.24
N ASP A 89 -8.11 -4.05 -24.67
CA ASP A 89 -8.62 -2.70 -24.88
C ASP A 89 -8.92 -2.09 -23.50
N ASP A 90 -8.74 -0.78 -23.32
CA ASP A 90 -8.89 -0.11 -22.01
C ASP A 90 -10.28 -0.38 -21.37
N ASP A 91 -11.30 -0.70 -22.17
CA ASP A 91 -12.66 -1.01 -21.73
C ASP A 91 -12.88 -2.50 -21.34
N GLU A 92 -11.95 -3.40 -21.68
CA GLU A 92 -12.03 -4.86 -21.47
C GLU A 92 -10.88 -5.44 -20.63
N ALA A 93 -9.96 -4.60 -20.14
CA ALA A 93 -8.83 -5.04 -19.33
C ALA A 93 -9.28 -5.91 -18.15
N GLU A 94 -8.72 -7.12 -17.99
CA GLU A 94 -8.98 -7.92 -16.81
C GLU A 94 -8.51 -7.13 -15.59
N ASP A 95 -9.45 -6.79 -14.71
CA ASP A 95 -9.14 -6.04 -13.51
C ASP A 95 -8.10 -6.82 -12.69
N GLU A 96 -6.86 -6.31 -12.65
CA GLU A 96 -5.84 -6.69 -11.67
C GLU A 96 -6.26 -6.13 -10.29
N ASP A 97 -7.42 -6.58 -9.82
CA ASP A 97 -8.14 -6.09 -8.64
C ASP A 97 -7.24 -6.05 -7.41
N MET A 98 -6.42 -7.09 -7.19
CA MET A 98 -5.47 -7.13 -6.08
C MET A 98 -4.51 -5.95 -6.16
N PHE A 99 -3.90 -5.74 -7.32
CA PHE A 99 -2.98 -4.65 -7.57
C PHE A 99 -3.66 -3.30 -7.32
N THR A 100 -4.87 -3.10 -7.86
CA THR A 100 -5.67 -1.89 -7.68
C THR A 100 -5.99 -1.64 -6.21
N ASN A 101 -6.50 -2.65 -5.49
CA ASN A 101 -6.82 -2.51 -4.06
C ASN A 101 -5.56 -2.22 -3.21
N GLY A 102 -4.42 -2.83 -3.56
CA GLY A 102 -3.14 -2.52 -2.93
C GLY A 102 -2.73 -1.06 -3.10
N LYS A 103 -2.89 -0.51 -4.31
CA LYS A 103 -2.63 0.92 -4.60
C LYS A 103 -3.56 1.83 -3.83
N GLU A 104 -4.87 1.57 -3.86
CA GLU A 104 -5.89 2.39 -3.20
C GLU A 104 -5.67 2.46 -1.69
N VAL A 105 -5.31 1.34 -1.07
CA VAL A 105 -5.11 1.30 0.39
C VAL A 105 -3.82 1.98 0.81
N ILE A 106 -2.76 1.95 -0.01
CA ILE A 106 -1.55 2.75 0.23
C ILE A 106 -1.86 4.24 0.17
N ASP A 107 -2.64 4.69 -0.82
CA ASP A 107 -3.07 6.08 -0.92
C ASP A 107 -3.91 6.49 0.30
N ARG A 108 -4.95 5.71 0.63
CA ARG A 108 -5.81 5.94 1.81
C ARG A 108 -5.01 5.96 3.12
N LEU A 109 -4.05 5.05 3.30
CA LEU A 109 -3.12 5.05 4.43
C LEU A 109 -2.32 6.34 4.49
N SER A 110 -1.70 6.72 3.37
CA SER A 110 -0.87 7.91 3.26
C SER A 110 -1.66 9.17 3.54
N GLY A 111 -2.82 9.34 2.91
CA GLY A 111 -3.71 10.49 3.09
C GLY A 111 -4.29 10.60 4.50
N ALA A 112 -4.73 9.50 5.10
CA ALA A 112 -5.22 9.50 6.48
C ALA A 112 -4.11 9.84 7.48
N MET A 113 -2.90 9.30 7.28
CA MET A 113 -1.76 9.59 8.15
C MET A 113 -1.21 11.01 7.93
N ALA A 114 -1.22 11.54 6.72
CA ALA A 114 -0.88 12.93 6.42
C ALA A 114 -1.84 13.89 7.12
N LYS A 115 -3.16 13.69 6.98
CA LYS A 115 -4.20 14.47 7.70
C LYS A 115 -4.05 14.39 9.22
N ALA A 116 -3.44 13.32 9.74
CA ALA A 116 -3.19 13.12 11.16
C ALA A 116 -1.82 13.61 11.66
N GLU A 117 -1.00 14.22 10.79
CA GLU A 117 0.40 14.62 11.05
C GLU A 117 1.28 13.42 11.49
N LYS A 118 1.06 12.27 10.85
CA LYS A 118 1.75 10.99 11.09
C LYS A 118 2.39 10.38 9.85
N PHE A 119 2.35 11.07 8.70
CA PHE A 119 2.97 10.59 7.47
C PHE A 119 4.47 10.21 7.60
N PRO A 120 5.30 10.86 8.43
CA PRO A 120 6.68 10.41 8.64
C PRO A 120 6.80 8.95 9.09
N GLN A 121 5.84 8.42 9.86
CA GLN A 121 5.82 7.00 10.27
C GLN A 121 5.51 6.06 9.11
N VAL A 122 4.72 6.51 8.13
CA VAL A 122 4.48 5.77 6.89
C VAL A 122 5.76 5.72 6.06
N MET A 123 6.47 6.85 5.96
CA MET A 123 7.76 6.92 5.25
C MET A 123 8.86 6.05 5.87
N GLU A 124 8.89 5.91 7.20
CA GLU A 124 9.81 4.98 7.90
C GLU A 124 9.64 3.53 7.44
N VAL A 125 8.42 3.13 7.06
CA VAL A 125 8.10 1.79 6.55
C VAL A 125 8.27 1.70 5.04
N LEU A 126 7.82 2.70 4.28
CA LEU A 126 7.84 2.66 2.82
C LEU A 126 9.24 2.79 2.23
N LYS A 127 10.13 3.62 2.81
CA LYS A 127 11.51 3.78 2.31
C LYS A 127 12.26 2.44 2.21
N PRO A 128 12.35 1.61 3.26
CA PRO A 128 13.00 0.31 3.14
C PRO A 128 12.23 -0.66 2.22
N ALA A 129 10.89 -0.64 2.23
CA ALA A 129 10.09 -1.51 1.36
C ALA A 129 10.35 -1.21 -0.14
N ILE A 130 10.34 0.06 -0.53
CA ILE A 130 10.65 0.53 -1.89
C ILE A 130 12.08 0.14 -2.27
N ALA A 131 13.05 0.34 -1.38
CA ALA A 131 14.43 -0.05 -1.62
C ALA A 131 14.57 -1.56 -1.87
N THR A 132 13.90 -2.39 -1.08
CA THR A 132 13.87 -3.85 -1.27
C THR A 132 13.22 -4.24 -2.61
N LEU A 133 12.14 -3.58 -3.01
CA LEU A 133 11.45 -3.85 -4.28
C LEU A 133 12.35 -3.56 -5.49
N PHE A 134 13.11 -2.47 -5.48
CA PHE A 134 14.05 -2.15 -6.57
C PHE A 134 15.35 -2.97 -6.56
N GLN A 135 15.69 -3.62 -5.45
CA GLN A 135 16.79 -4.59 -5.40
C GLN A 135 16.39 -5.97 -5.96
N GLY A 136 15.08 -6.22 -6.09
CA GLY A 136 14.54 -7.44 -6.65
C GLY A 136 14.86 -7.62 -8.13
N THR A 137 14.92 -8.88 -8.58
CA THR A 137 15.12 -9.22 -10.00
C THR A 137 13.82 -9.53 -10.73
N ASN A 138 12.70 -9.67 -10.01
CA ASN A 138 11.39 -9.90 -10.61
C ASN A 138 10.79 -8.56 -11.05
N TRP A 139 10.35 -8.49 -12.31
CA TRP A 139 9.73 -7.29 -12.89
C TRP A 139 8.51 -6.80 -12.08
N LYS A 140 7.74 -7.71 -11.46
CA LYS A 140 6.60 -7.37 -10.60
C LYS A 140 7.03 -6.55 -9.37
N GLN A 141 8.23 -6.80 -8.85
CA GLN A 141 8.78 -6.01 -7.74
C GLN A 141 9.08 -4.58 -8.19
N SER A 142 9.64 -4.41 -9.39
CA SER A 142 9.87 -3.08 -9.95
C SER A 142 8.55 -2.34 -10.17
N VAL A 143 7.53 -2.99 -10.74
CA VAL A 143 6.19 -2.40 -10.91
C VAL A 143 5.57 -2.01 -9.55
N ALA A 144 5.63 -2.87 -8.54
CA ALA A 144 5.15 -2.58 -7.20
C ALA A 144 5.89 -1.40 -6.56
N GLY A 145 7.22 -1.30 -6.73
CA GLY A 145 8.02 -0.18 -6.24
C GLY A 145 7.62 1.14 -6.89
N MET A 146 7.35 1.13 -8.19
CA MET A 146 6.84 2.29 -8.92
C MET A 146 5.44 2.69 -8.46
N ALA A 147 4.55 1.73 -8.26
CA ALA A 147 3.22 1.98 -7.72
C ALA A 147 3.27 2.64 -6.33
N LEU A 148 4.13 2.16 -5.43
CA LEU A 148 4.31 2.79 -4.12
C LEU A 148 4.81 4.24 -4.23
N ILE A 149 5.79 4.50 -5.12
CA ILE A 149 6.28 5.86 -5.37
C ILE A 149 5.16 6.76 -5.87
N SER A 150 4.35 6.31 -6.83
CA SER A 150 3.22 7.07 -7.36
C SER A 150 2.20 7.43 -6.28
N GLN A 151 1.82 6.46 -5.44
CA GLN A 151 0.80 6.69 -4.42
C GLN A 151 1.25 7.60 -3.27
N ILE A 152 2.56 7.81 -3.09
CA ILE A 152 3.05 8.70 -2.03
C ILE A 152 3.49 10.08 -2.52
N ALA A 153 3.56 10.28 -3.84
CA ALA A 153 4.13 11.48 -4.44
C ALA A 153 3.47 12.77 -3.94
N GLU A 154 2.15 12.80 -3.80
CA GLU A 154 1.42 13.99 -3.35
C GLU A 154 1.65 14.36 -1.87
N TYR A 155 2.17 13.44 -1.06
CA TYR A 155 2.36 13.63 0.38
C TYR A 155 3.81 13.97 0.76
N VAL A 156 4.74 13.92 -0.20
CA VAL A 156 6.16 14.25 0.00
C VAL A 156 6.41 15.68 -0.45
N ASP A 157 6.96 16.50 0.44
CA ASP A 157 7.23 17.92 0.20
C ASP A 157 8.73 18.29 0.25
N ASP A 158 9.61 17.36 0.59
CA ASP A 158 11.05 17.61 0.69
C ASP A 158 11.79 17.30 -0.63
N ASP A 159 12.54 18.29 -1.11
CA ASP A 159 13.27 18.23 -2.39
C ASP A 159 14.20 17.02 -2.52
N VAL A 160 14.79 16.58 -1.41
CA VAL A 160 15.74 15.46 -1.38
C VAL A 160 15.01 14.15 -1.70
N THR A 161 13.91 13.88 -1.01
CA THR A 161 13.10 12.67 -1.25
C THR A 161 12.47 12.71 -2.64
N ILE A 162 11.94 13.86 -3.08
CA ILE A 162 11.38 14.03 -4.43
C ILE A 162 12.44 13.72 -5.50
N THR A 163 13.65 14.27 -5.36
CA THR A 163 14.76 14.01 -6.29
C THR A 163 15.13 12.52 -6.33
N GLN A 164 15.14 11.84 -5.17
CA GLN A 164 15.41 10.40 -5.09
C GLN A 164 14.30 9.57 -5.77
N MET A 165 13.03 9.95 -5.57
CA MET A 165 11.89 9.31 -6.23
C MET A 165 11.97 9.46 -7.75
N ILE A 166 12.19 10.68 -8.26
CA ILE A 166 12.34 10.93 -9.70
C ILE A 166 13.54 10.16 -10.27
N ALA A 167 14.66 10.09 -9.55
CA ALA A 167 15.83 9.31 -9.98
C ALA A 167 15.52 7.80 -10.07
N ALA A 168 14.78 7.26 -9.09
CA ALA A 168 14.33 5.88 -9.11
C ALA A 168 13.40 5.60 -10.31
N ILE A 169 12.45 6.50 -10.58
CA ILE A 169 11.55 6.41 -11.73
C ILE A 169 12.32 6.46 -13.06
N HIS A 170 13.21 7.44 -13.20
CA HIS A 170 13.99 7.66 -14.40
C HIS A 170 14.85 6.43 -14.77
N ALA A 171 15.40 5.73 -13.77
CA ALA A 171 16.17 4.51 -13.98
C ALA A 171 15.35 3.36 -14.63
N GLN A 172 14.01 3.40 -14.54
CA GLN A 172 13.11 2.36 -15.05
C GLN A 172 12.47 2.69 -16.42
N LEU A 173 12.58 3.93 -16.92
CA LEU A 173 11.97 4.35 -18.20
C LEU A 173 12.46 3.53 -19.39
N GLY A 174 13.70 3.03 -19.32
CA GLY A 174 14.33 2.17 -20.33
C GLY A 174 14.38 0.68 -19.96
N ALA A 175 13.60 0.22 -18.98
CA ALA A 175 13.62 -1.17 -18.53
C ALA A 175 13.37 -2.16 -19.68
N SER A 176 13.94 -3.36 -19.63
CA SER A 176 13.73 -4.39 -20.67
C SER A 176 12.29 -4.92 -20.69
N HIS A 177 11.66 -5.04 -19.52
CA HIS A 177 10.29 -5.52 -19.39
C HIS A 177 9.27 -4.41 -19.70
N VAL A 178 8.31 -4.67 -20.60
CA VAL A 178 7.35 -3.66 -21.05
C VAL A 178 6.45 -3.14 -19.94
N ARG A 179 5.97 -4.00 -19.03
CA ARG A 179 5.13 -3.58 -17.90
C ARG A 179 5.87 -2.67 -16.92
N VAL A 180 7.20 -2.86 -16.77
CA VAL A 180 8.04 -1.97 -15.94
C VAL A 180 8.18 -0.61 -16.60
N ARG A 181 8.43 -0.56 -17.93
CA ARG A 181 8.45 0.71 -18.66
C ARG A 181 7.12 1.43 -18.58
N HIS A 182 6.01 0.72 -18.78
CA HIS A 182 4.67 1.28 -18.67
C HIS A 182 4.45 1.91 -17.29
N ALA A 183 4.69 1.16 -16.21
CA ALA A 183 4.59 1.66 -14.85
C ALA A 183 5.50 2.87 -14.60
N ALA A 184 6.68 2.92 -15.22
CA ALA A 184 7.59 4.05 -15.10
C ALA A 184 7.09 5.34 -15.75
N TRP A 185 6.51 5.23 -16.95
CA TRP A 185 5.90 6.38 -17.60
C TRP A 185 4.64 6.85 -16.87
N SER A 186 3.80 5.93 -16.38
CA SER A 186 2.65 6.28 -15.54
C SER A 186 3.09 6.99 -14.26
N ALA A 187 4.13 6.48 -13.60
CA ALA A 187 4.64 7.09 -12.36
C ALA A 187 5.27 8.47 -12.58
N LEU A 188 5.88 8.72 -13.74
CA LEU A 188 6.42 10.04 -14.09
C LEU A 188 5.32 11.07 -14.37
N ALA A 189 4.16 10.62 -14.85
CA ALA A 189 3.03 11.49 -15.18
C ALA A 189 2.17 11.87 -13.97
N GLN A 190 2.19 11.03 -12.92
CA GLN A 190 1.49 11.23 -11.65
C GLN A 190 2.04 12.44 -10.87
#